data_AF-A0A3S4J2T5-F1
#
_entry.id   AF-A0A3S4J2T5-F1
#
_cell.length_a   1.000
_cell.length_b   1.000
_cell.length_c   1.000
_cell.angle_alpha   90.00
_cell.angle_beta   90.00
_cell.angle_gamma   90.00
#
_symmetry.space_group_name_H-M   'P 1'
#
loop_
_entity.id
_entity.type
_entity.pdbx_description
1 polymer ?
#
loop_
_entity_poly.entity_id
_entity_poly.type
_entity_poly.pdbx_seq_one_letter_code
_entity_poly.pdbx_strand_id
1 'polypeptide(L)'
;MQRCVDRLQQAYRGGELAEQAQADVEFHQAVAEASHNVLFAHLSGSLLAMLQRHVKDNIANLFAVGEVAEALREQHLAIWQAIRGRQPDAAQQAAERHIDFVADTLQNQMLLAERDARARLRLEQESAGR
;
A
#
# COMPACT_ATOMS: atom_id res chain seq x y z
N MET A 1 14.72 0.97 11.78
CA MET A 1 14.41 0.63 10.37
C MET A 1 14.51 -0.86 10.04
N GLN A 2 15.65 -1.56 10.22
CA GLN A 2 15.78 -3.00 9.88
C GLN A 2 14.63 -3.86 10.45
N ARG A 3 14.38 -3.77 11.77
CA ARG A 3 13.29 -4.51 12.42
C ARG A 3 11.90 -4.25 11.81
N CYS A 4 11.64 -3.01 11.37
CA CYS A 4 10.38 -2.65 10.72
C CYS A 4 10.25 -3.35 9.36
N VAL A 5 11.35 -3.40 8.60
CA VAL A 5 11.40 -4.07 7.29
C VAL A 5 11.24 -5.57 7.43
N ASP A 6 11.88 -6.20 8.42
CA ASP A 6 11.74 -7.63 8.67
C ASP A 6 10.28 -7.99 8.99
N ARG A 7 9.63 -7.18 9.83
CA ARG A 7 8.20 -7.32 10.16
C ARG A 7 7.30 -7.13 8.94
N LEU A 8 7.58 -6.11 8.12
CA LEU A 8 6.88 -5.85 6.87
C LEU A 8 6.97 -7.06 5.94
N GLN A 9 8.17 -7.57 5.69
CA GLN A 9 8.37 -8.72 4.82
C GLN A 9 7.63 -9.97 5.32
N GLN A 10 7.60 -10.18 6.63
CA GLN A 10 6.86 -11.29 7.23
C GLN A 10 5.35 -11.13 7.00
N ALA A 11 4.80 -9.93 7.25
CA ALA A 11 3.38 -9.66 7.07
C ALA A 11 2.94 -9.88 5.61
N TYR A 12 3.74 -9.44 4.64
CA TYR A 12 3.43 -9.62 3.22
C TYR A 12 3.55 -11.07 2.71
N ARG A 13 4.27 -11.96 3.42
CA ARG A 13 4.42 -13.38 3.01
C ARG A 13 3.29 -14.30 3.48
N GLY A 14 2.43 -13.85 4.39
CA GLY A 14 1.37 -14.71 4.92
C GLY A 14 0.68 -14.19 6.18
N GLY A 15 0.86 -12.90 6.52
CA GLY A 15 0.08 -12.25 7.56
C GLY A 15 -1.31 -11.87 7.06
N GLU A 16 -2.24 -11.68 7.99
CA GLU A 16 -3.58 -11.17 7.70
C GLU A 16 -3.50 -9.72 7.17
N LEU A 17 -4.52 -9.29 6.42
CA LEU A 17 -4.59 -7.94 5.84
C LEU A 17 -4.36 -6.82 6.86
N ALA A 18 -4.86 -7.00 8.09
CA ALA A 18 -4.68 -6.04 9.16
C ALA A 18 -3.21 -5.94 9.62
N GLU A 19 -2.48 -7.06 9.62
CA GLU A 19 -1.06 -7.09 10.00
C GLU A 19 -0.19 -6.45 8.92
N GLN A 20 -0.52 -6.69 7.65
CA GLN A 20 0.12 -6.04 6.50
C GLN A 20 -0.04 -4.53 6.58
N ALA A 21 -1.28 -4.04 6.72
CA ALA A 21 -1.57 -2.61 6.83
C ALA A 21 -0.85 -1.96 8.03
N GLN A 22 -0.78 -2.64 9.17
CA GLN A 22 -0.08 -2.13 10.34
C GLN A 22 1.43 -2.07 10.11
N ALA A 23 2.03 -3.11 9.51
CA ALA A 23 3.46 -3.14 9.23
C ALA A 23 3.85 -2.09 8.17
N ASP A 24 2.98 -1.82 7.20
CA ASP A 24 3.12 -0.78 6.18
C ASP A 24 3.22 0.62 6.82
N VAL A 25 2.28 0.94 7.72
CA VAL A 25 2.29 2.20 8.46
C VAL A 25 3.57 2.38 9.27
N GLU A 26 3.98 1.33 9.99
CA GLU A 26 5.21 1.34 10.79
C GLU A 26 6.46 1.54 9.91
N PHE A 27 6.48 0.98 8.71
CA PHE A 27 7.58 1.14 7.77
C PHE A 27 7.70 2.59 7.27
N HIS A 28 6.59 3.18 6.80
CA HIS A 28 6.60 4.56 6.31
C HIS A 28 6.94 5.57 7.41
N GLN A 29 6.47 5.35 8.64
CA GLN A 29 6.86 6.16 9.80
C GLN A 29 8.38 6.08 10.03
N ALA A 30 8.96 4.87 9.96
CA ALA A 30 10.41 4.69 10.10
C ALA A 30 11.21 5.36 8.97
N VAL A 31 10.69 5.39 7.74
CA VAL A 31 11.29 6.15 6.62
C VAL A 31 11.26 7.65 6.92
N ALA A 32 10.12 8.16 7.38
CA ALA A 32 9.96 9.58 7.67
C ALA A 32 10.86 10.05 8.81
N GLU A 33 10.99 9.25 9.86
CA GLU A 33 11.93 9.52 10.97
C GLU A 33 13.39 9.48 10.51
N ALA A 34 13.75 8.57 9.61
CA ALA A 34 15.11 8.46 9.05
C ALA A 34 15.51 9.67 8.21
N SER A 35 14.56 10.46 7.72
CA SER A 35 14.84 11.71 7.01
C SER A 35 15.36 12.83 7.92
N HIS A 36 15.23 12.69 9.25
CA HIS A 36 15.49 13.74 10.24
C HIS A 36 14.73 15.06 9.99
N ASN A 37 13.66 15.02 9.19
CA ASN A 37 12.78 16.15 8.95
C ASN A 37 11.52 15.99 9.81
N VAL A 38 11.49 16.67 10.95
CA VAL A 38 10.40 16.59 11.95
C VAL A 38 9.05 17.00 11.36
N LEU A 39 9.04 18.00 10.47
CA LEU A 39 7.82 18.42 9.77
C LEU A 39 7.32 17.30 8.85
N PHE A 40 8.22 16.66 8.10
CA PHE A 40 7.88 15.51 7.25
C PHE A 40 7.39 14.31 8.07
N ALA A 41 8.03 13.98 9.19
CA ALA A 41 7.60 12.90 10.07
C ALA A 41 6.19 13.16 10.65
N HIS A 42 5.89 14.40 11.06
CA HIS A 42 4.59 14.76 11.61
C HIS A 42 3.48 14.76 10.55
N LEU A 43 3.75 15.32 9.37
CA LEU A 43 2.82 15.32 8.25
C LEU A 43 2.59 13.90 7.72
N SER A 44 3.65 13.11 7.55
CA SER A 44 3.58 11.72 7.11
C SER A 44 2.76 10.89 8.09
N GLY A 45 2.95 11.02 9.40
CA GLY A 45 2.14 10.30 10.39
C GLY A 45 0.65 10.68 10.34
N SER A 46 0.33 11.95 10.09
CA SER A 46 -1.05 12.43 9.97
C SER A 46 -1.73 11.96 8.69
N LEU A 47 -1.01 12.02 7.57
CA LEU A 47 -1.43 11.48 6.26
C LEU A 47 -1.59 9.97 6.32
N LEU A 48 -0.63 9.26 6.91
CA LEU A 48 -0.73 7.81 7.08
C LEU A 48 -1.86 7.41 8.01
N ALA A 49 -2.19 8.16 9.06
CA ALA A 49 -3.35 7.84 9.91
C ALA A 49 -4.70 8.08 9.19
N MET A 50 -4.78 9.10 8.33
CA MET A 50 -5.94 9.33 7.47
C MET A 50 -6.04 8.28 6.38
N LEU A 51 -4.92 7.97 5.72
CA LEU A 51 -4.81 6.88 4.77
C LEU A 51 -5.15 5.57 5.45
N GLN A 52 -4.66 5.24 6.66
CA GLN A 52 -4.93 3.99 7.36
C GLN A 52 -6.44 3.70 7.51
N ARG A 53 -7.25 4.75 7.73
CA ARG A 53 -8.71 4.64 7.73
C ARG A 53 -9.28 4.33 6.34
N HIS A 54 -8.76 4.94 5.29
CA HIS A 54 -9.11 4.60 3.90
C HIS A 54 -8.46 3.29 3.39
N VAL A 55 -7.30 2.91 3.93
CA VAL A 55 -6.47 1.73 3.62
C VAL A 55 -7.18 0.51 4.12
N LYS A 56 -7.76 0.56 5.32
CA LYS A 56 -8.51 -0.56 5.90
C LYS A 56 -9.71 -0.96 5.05
N ASP A 57 -10.35 0.01 4.39
CA ASP A 57 -11.56 -0.23 3.59
C ASP A 57 -11.25 -0.47 2.10
N ASN A 58 -10.21 0.16 1.53
CA ASN A 58 -9.87 0.04 0.10
C ASN A 58 -8.53 -0.67 -0.17
N ILE A 59 -7.46 -0.36 0.56
CA ILE A 59 -6.12 -0.92 0.32
C ILE A 59 -5.97 -2.35 0.90
N ALA A 60 -6.73 -2.72 1.94
CA ALA A 60 -6.78 -4.09 2.43
C ALA A 60 -7.18 -5.08 1.31
N ASN A 61 -8.09 -4.67 0.42
CA ASN A 61 -8.45 -5.45 -0.76
C ASN A 61 -7.35 -5.45 -1.84
N LEU A 62 -6.45 -4.47 -1.82
CA LEU A 62 -5.26 -4.40 -2.67
C LEU A 62 -4.26 -5.50 -2.31
N PHE A 63 -4.06 -5.75 -1.02
CA PHE A 63 -3.18 -6.81 -0.54
C PHE A 63 -3.77 -8.22 -0.64
N ALA A 64 -5.08 -8.35 -0.88
CA ALA A 64 -5.75 -9.64 -1.05
C ALA A 64 -5.31 -10.38 -2.34
N VAL A 65 -4.72 -9.67 -3.30
CA VAL A 65 -4.18 -10.24 -4.54
C VAL A 65 -2.70 -10.56 -4.35
N GLY A 66 -2.35 -11.85 -4.35
CA GLY A 66 -0.99 -12.31 -4.04
C GLY A 66 0.13 -11.66 -4.88
N GLU A 67 -0.13 -11.38 -6.17
CA GLU A 67 0.84 -10.70 -7.04
C GLU A 67 1.09 -9.23 -6.64
N VAL A 68 0.04 -8.52 -6.23
CA VAL A 68 0.14 -7.12 -5.77
C VAL A 68 0.88 -7.04 -4.44
N ALA A 69 0.56 -7.96 -3.51
CA ALA A 69 1.26 -8.05 -2.23
C ALA A 69 2.76 -8.29 -2.43
N GLU A 70 3.15 -9.22 -3.30
CA GLU A 70 4.55 -9.50 -3.57
C GLU A 70 5.26 -8.29 -4.22
N ALA A 71 4.63 -7.62 -5.19
CA ALA A 71 5.18 -6.42 -5.81
C ALA A 71 5.42 -5.28 -4.79
N LEU A 72 4.47 -5.04 -3.88
CA LEU A 72 4.62 -4.05 -2.81
C LEU A 72 5.73 -4.43 -1.84
N ARG A 73 5.84 -5.70 -1.46
CA ARG A 73 6.93 -6.21 -0.63
C ARG A 73 8.30 -5.92 -1.25
N GLU A 74 8.43 -6.10 -2.55
CA GLU A 74 9.67 -5.83 -3.30
C GLU A 74 9.98 -4.33 -3.39
N GLN A 75 8.97 -3.49 -3.67
CA GLN A 75 9.13 -2.04 -3.73
C GLN A 75 9.56 -1.45 -2.38
N HIS A 76 8.95 -1.89 -1.27
CA HIS A 76 9.39 -1.49 0.08
C HIS A 76 10.84 -1.88 0.37
N LEU A 77 11.24 -3.09 -0.06
CA LEU A 77 12.61 -3.55 0.10
C LEU A 77 13.59 -2.67 -0.71
N ALA A 78 13.23 -2.28 -1.93
CA ALA A 78 14.05 -1.41 -2.77
C ALA A 78 14.25 -0.02 -2.12
N ILE A 79 13.19 0.58 -1.58
CA ILE A 79 13.27 1.85 -0.84
C ILE A 79 14.24 1.72 0.34
N TRP A 80 14.06 0.69 1.16
CA TRP A 80 14.94 0.46 2.31
C TRP A 80 16.40 0.22 1.92
N GLN A 81 16.65 -0.58 0.89
CA GLN A 81 18.01 -0.86 0.41
C GLN A 81 18.71 0.43 -0.03
N ALA A 82 18.02 1.30 -0.77
CA ALA A 82 18.56 2.59 -1.19
C ALA A 82 18.87 3.51 0.00
N ILE A 83 17.95 3.60 0.98
CA ILE A 83 18.16 4.38 2.21
C ILE A 83 19.36 3.83 3.01
N ARG A 84 19.42 2.51 3.22
CA ARG A 84 20.53 1.85 3.93
C ARG A 84 21.86 2.04 3.20
N GLY A 85 21.84 2.03 1.87
CA GLY A 85 22.99 2.30 1.01
C GLY A 85 23.41 3.77 0.94
N ARG A 86 22.68 4.69 1.59
CA ARG A 86 22.88 6.14 1.51
C ARG A 86 22.82 6.67 0.08
N GLN A 87 21.87 6.18 -0.71
CA GLN A 87 21.64 6.57 -2.10
C GLN A 87 20.35 7.40 -2.19
N PRO A 88 20.41 8.73 -1.97
CA PRO A 88 19.21 9.57 -1.88
C PRO A 88 18.39 9.57 -3.17
N ASP A 89 19.03 9.72 -4.33
CA ASP A 89 18.34 9.73 -5.63
C ASP A 89 17.65 8.40 -5.92
N ALA A 90 18.31 7.28 -5.58
CA ALA A 90 17.74 5.95 -5.76
C ALA A 90 16.56 5.71 -4.79
N ALA A 91 16.65 6.22 -3.56
CA ALA A 91 15.56 6.13 -2.58
C ALA A 91 14.35 6.95 -3.02
N GLN A 92 14.58 8.15 -3.53
CA GLN A 92 13.52 9.00 -4.09
C GLN A 92 12.83 8.31 -5.26
N GLN A 93 13.59 7.86 -6.26
CA GLN A 93 13.01 7.18 -7.43
C GLN A 93 12.26 5.90 -7.05
N ALA A 94 12.74 5.14 -6.06
CA ALA A 94 12.04 3.95 -5.56
C ALA A 94 10.73 4.32 -4.86
N ALA A 95 10.71 5.40 -4.08
CA ALA A 95 9.50 5.88 -3.42
C ALA A 95 8.48 6.43 -4.42
N GLU A 96 8.91 7.18 -5.43
CA GLU A 96 8.04 7.69 -6.51
C GLU A 96 7.38 6.53 -7.25
N ARG A 97 8.17 5.55 -7.74
CA ARG A 97 7.62 4.35 -8.39
C ARG A 97 6.63 3.59 -7.52
N HIS A 98 6.87 3.55 -6.21
CA HIS A 98 5.98 2.89 -5.27
C HIS A 98 4.63 3.60 -5.17
N ILE A 99 4.64 4.93 -5.03
CA ILE A 99 3.40 5.72 -4.98
C ILE A 99 2.62 5.63 -6.29
N ASP A 100 3.30 5.70 -7.44
CA ASP A 100 2.68 5.53 -8.75
C ASP A 100 2.01 4.16 -8.88
N PHE A 101 2.71 3.08 -8.48
CA PHE A 101 2.16 1.73 -8.50
C PHE A 101 0.92 1.58 -7.62
N VAL A 102 0.94 2.15 -6.40
CA VAL A 102 -0.21 2.13 -5.48
C VAL A 102 -1.39 2.88 -6.09
N ALA A 103 -1.16 4.06 -6.69
CA ALA A 103 -2.19 4.86 -7.33
C ALA A 103 -2.83 4.12 -8.52
N ASP A 104 -2.02 3.56 -9.41
CA ASP A 104 -2.48 2.78 -10.57
C ASP A 104 -3.28 1.56 -10.12
N THR A 105 -2.80 0.84 -9.11
CA THR A 105 -3.49 -0.35 -8.61
C THR A 105 -4.84 0.01 -8.00
N LEU A 106 -4.92 1.10 -7.23
CA LEU A 106 -6.18 1.59 -6.67
C LEU A 106 -7.18 1.98 -7.75
N GLN A 107 -6.73 2.73 -8.75
CA GLN A 107 -7.58 3.15 -9.86
C GLN A 107 -8.13 1.94 -10.63
N ASN A 108 -7.29 0.94 -10.88
CA ASN A 108 -7.69 -0.29 -11.55
C ASN A 108 -8.72 -1.08 -10.72
N GLN A 109 -8.53 -1.19 -9.41
CA GLN A 109 -9.49 -1.85 -8.52
C GLN A 109 -10.85 -1.14 -8.49
N MET A 110 -10.85 0.21 -8.42
CA MET A 110 -12.09 0.99 -8.48
C MET A 110 -12.84 0.75 -9.79
N LEU A 111 -12.13 0.75 -10.92
CA LEU A 111 -12.73 0.48 -12.22
C LEU A 111 -13.32 -0.94 -12.32
N LEU A 112 -12.63 -1.94 -11.78
CA LEU A 112 -13.13 -3.31 -11.72
C LEU A 112 -14.39 -3.43 -10.87
N ALA A 113 -14.38 -2.84 -9.66
CA ALA A 113 -15.55 -2.79 -8.78
C ALA A 113 -16.77 -2.13 -9.44
N GLU A 114 -16.57 -1.03 -10.17
CA GLU A 114 -17.65 -0.40 -10.94
C GLU A 114 -18.22 -1.31 -12.04
N ARG A 115 -17.35 -2.01 -12.77
CA ARG A 115 -17.77 -2.94 -13.83
C ARG A 115 -18.58 -4.10 -13.25
N ASP A 116 -18.13 -4.64 -12.13
CA ASP A 116 -18.82 -5.73 -11.44
C ASP A 116 -20.18 -5.28 -10.89
N ALA A 117 -20.26 -4.09 -10.30
CA ALA A 117 -21.52 -3.51 -9.83
C ALA A 117 -22.52 -3.33 -10.99
N ARG A 118 -22.06 -2.80 -12.14
CA ARG A 118 -22.90 -2.64 -13.34
C ARG A 118 -23.37 -3.99 -13.91
N ALA A 119 -22.51 -5.00 -13.90
CA ALA A 119 -22.87 -6.34 -14.35
C ALA A 119 -23.94 -6.99 -13.46
N ARG A 120 -23.81 -6.87 -12.13
CA ARG A 120 -24.78 -7.38 -11.15
C ARG A 120 -26.17 -6.76 -11.35
N LEU A 121 -26.23 -5.43 -11.50
CA LEU A 121 -27.50 -4.72 -11.73
C LEU A 121 -28.23 -5.19 -13.00
N ARG A 122 -27.50 -5.51 -14.08
CA ARG A 122 -28.11 -6.05 -15.31
C ARG A 122 -28.73 -7.43 -15.09
N LEU A 123 -28.02 -8.32 -14.39
CA LEU A 123 -28.50 -9.66 -14.08
C LEU A 123 -29.75 -9.63 -13.19
N GLU A 124 -29.77 -8.73 -12.21
CA GLU A 124 -30.94 -8.52 -11.34
C GLU A 124 -32.16 -8.03 -12.13
N GLN A 125 -31.97 -7.08 -13.05
CA GLN A 125 -33.04 -6.57 -13.92
C GLN A 125 -33.59 -7.65 -14.87
N GLU A 126 -32.72 -8.50 -15.43
CA GLU A 126 -33.13 -9.63 -16.28
C GLU A 126 -33.85 -10.75 -15.49
N SER A 127 -33.53 -10.90 -14.20
CA SER A 127 -34.18 -11.87 -13.31
C SER A 127 -35.52 -11.38 -12.76
N ALA A 128 -35.68 -10.07 -12.54
CA ALA A 128 -36.93 -9.46 -12.07
C ALA A 128 -37.97 -9.26 -13.18
N GLY A 129 -37.56 -9.34 -14.44
CA GLY A 129 -38.41 -9.24 -15.63
C GLY A 129 -39.02 -10.57 -16.11
N ARG A 130 -38.79 -11.69 -15.40
CA ARG A 130 -39.43 -13.00 -15.64
C ARG A 130 -40.42 -13.31 -14.54
#